data_AF-A0A8J7IL65-F1
#
_entry.id   AF-A0A8J7IL65-F1
#
_cell.length_a   1.000
_cell.length_b   1.000
_cell.length_c   1.000
_cell.angle_alpha   90.00
_cell.angle_beta   90.00
_cell.angle_gamma   90.00
#
_symmetry.space_group_name_H-M   'P 1'
#
loop_
_entity.id
_entity.type
_entity.pdbx_description
1 polymer ?
#
loop_
_entity_poly.entity_id
_entity_poly.type
_entity_poly.pdbx_seq_one_letter_code
_entity_poly.pdbx_strand_id
1 'polypeptide(L)'
;MRQFFLLVPFSLFLLFSGCGDSDSVTKPRPPAITAQAVTKTVAAGDTPTFTVSPTGTGPFTYQWFWNGVRVDGNGASYTAPPIASSDDQSTISVTVTNDLGSASAAVATLSVPGSPRHPEINDLRFKDLDTVPMLAAGGASTNVMRGSSSYENSFGFPLVVGDPGPQVPTNNPDLASWFYIVESMPNGAVGRTNTYQVGILTDLAADLDVFFDSQTVITSLDVSSGQNAYAVRAVKTAGADRYPSYVSGTASADGLQAVATAEAQAGRVVTAVALSGGIAYYLAYGREGDLRIYESKVVTATVDSVSNAAADLAAQGWIITAVGGNIREGFLLVGTRVSGDATPRPFQVKNTPALERGYTPVGTIYTGAVLPTYFFEQ
;
A
#
# COMPACT_ATOMS: atom_id res chain seq x y z
N MET A 1 35.23 48.01 99.37
CA MET A 1 34.14 47.02 99.38
C MET A 1 33.93 46.49 97.96
N ARG A 2 33.84 45.16 97.85
CA ARG A 2 33.43 44.29 96.72
C ARG A 2 32.86 44.96 95.47
N GLN A 3 33.51 44.79 94.31
CA GLN A 3 33.15 43.89 93.18
C GLN A 3 31.85 44.27 92.43
N PHE A 4 31.94 44.56 91.12
CA PHE A 4 31.54 43.64 90.05
C PHE A 4 31.90 44.18 88.65
N PHE A 5 32.53 43.32 87.85
CA PHE A 5 32.84 43.47 86.43
C PHE A 5 31.56 43.30 85.60
N LEU A 6 31.38 44.10 84.53
CA LEU A 6 30.56 43.72 83.38
C LEU A 6 31.31 44.10 82.09
N LEU A 7 31.79 43.08 81.36
CA LEU A 7 32.28 43.21 79.99
C LEU A 7 31.07 43.35 79.05
N VAL A 8 31.10 44.33 78.15
CA VAL A 8 30.19 44.43 77.00
C VAL A 8 30.90 43.79 75.79
N PRO A 9 30.29 42.85 75.05
CA PRO A 9 30.94 42.20 73.92
C PRO A 9 30.93 43.12 72.69
N PHE A 10 32.06 43.09 71.98
CA PHE A 10 32.31 43.79 70.73
C PHE A 10 31.67 43.00 69.58
N SER A 11 30.65 43.55 68.91
CA SER A 11 30.01 42.91 67.75
C SER A 11 30.91 43.00 66.51
N LEU A 12 31.51 41.88 66.13
CA LEU A 12 32.26 41.69 64.89
C LEU A 12 31.29 41.27 63.78
N PHE A 13 31.06 42.14 62.80
CA PHE A 13 30.24 41.85 61.61
C PHE A 13 31.09 41.03 60.61
N LEU A 14 30.90 39.71 60.61
CA LEU A 14 31.47 38.80 59.60
C LEU A 14 30.55 38.81 58.37
N LEU A 15 30.99 39.47 57.29
CA LEU A 15 30.44 39.23 55.96
C LEU A 15 30.92 37.86 55.49
N PHE A 16 30.02 36.87 55.50
CA PHE A 16 30.21 35.67 54.70
C PHE A 16 30.07 36.07 53.22
N SER A 17 31.20 36.28 52.53
CA SER A 17 31.23 36.02 51.09
C SER A 17 31.03 34.52 50.90
N GLY A 18 29.76 34.12 50.78
CA GLY A 18 29.43 32.82 50.20
C GLY A 18 29.93 32.80 48.77
N CYS A 19 31.06 32.12 48.54
CA CYS A 19 31.42 31.64 47.22
C CYS A 19 30.40 30.57 46.86
N GLY A 20 29.33 30.98 46.19
CA GLY A 20 28.41 30.06 45.52
C GLY A 20 29.08 29.56 44.25
N ASP A 21 29.99 28.60 44.38
CA ASP A 21 30.39 27.75 43.27
C ASP A 21 29.19 26.83 42.97
N SER A 22 28.28 27.33 42.14
CA SER A 22 27.42 26.48 41.34
C SER A 22 27.77 26.67 39.87
N ASP A 23 29.07 26.54 39.56
CA ASP A 23 29.50 26.19 38.22
C ASP A 23 29.08 24.73 37.99
N SER A 24 27.81 24.57 37.62
CA SER A 24 27.35 23.36 36.94
C SER A 24 28.01 23.36 35.55
N VAL A 25 29.29 22.99 35.50
CA VAL A 25 30.00 22.73 34.25
C VAL A 25 29.33 21.51 33.64
N THR A 26 28.31 21.76 32.83
CA THR A 26 27.65 20.73 32.03
C THR A 26 28.71 20.13 31.10
N LYS A 27 29.13 18.90 31.42
CA LYS A 27 30.16 18.21 30.63
C LYS A 27 29.75 18.21 29.16
N PRO A 28 30.63 18.67 28.23
CA PRO A 28 30.34 18.64 26.81
C PRO A 28 29.93 17.23 26.34
N ARG A 29 28.83 17.13 25.57
CA ARG A 29 28.28 15.86 25.07
C ARG A 29 28.28 15.80 23.53
N PRO A 30 28.55 14.63 22.93
CA PRO A 30 28.41 14.44 21.49
C PRO A 30 26.93 14.59 21.06
N PRO A 31 26.67 14.76 19.75
CA PRO A 31 25.32 14.96 19.26
C PRO A 31 24.49 13.68 19.39
N ALA A 32 23.21 13.82 19.67
CA ALA A 32 22.19 12.78 19.51
C ALA A 32 20.91 13.39 18.97
N ILE A 33 20.17 12.69 18.12
CA ILE A 33 18.97 13.23 17.45
C ILE A 33 17.73 12.68 18.14
N THR A 34 16.94 13.55 18.76
CA THR A 34 15.71 13.17 19.48
C THR A 34 14.46 13.28 18.62
N ALA A 35 14.44 14.21 17.66
CA ALA A 35 13.41 14.27 16.62
C ALA A 35 14.04 14.01 15.25
N GLN A 36 13.60 12.93 14.62
CA GLN A 36 14.08 12.47 13.32
C GLN A 36 13.36 13.19 12.18
N ALA A 37 13.97 13.23 11.01
CA ALA A 37 13.28 13.62 9.79
C ALA A 37 12.15 12.61 9.50
N VAL A 38 11.00 13.11 9.06
CA VAL A 38 9.80 12.28 8.82
C VAL A 38 9.58 12.14 7.32
N THR A 39 9.20 10.94 6.87
CA THR A 39 8.71 10.68 5.51
C THR A 39 7.56 11.60 5.13
N LYS A 40 7.51 12.06 3.88
CA LYS A 40 6.51 13.01 3.40
C LYS A 40 5.91 12.59 2.06
N THR A 41 4.62 12.85 1.89
CA THR A 41 3.95 12.82 0.59
C THR A 41 3.73 14.25 0.11
N VAL A 42 4.19 14.57 -1.10
CA VAL A 42 4.27 15.94 -1.61
C VAL A 42 3.92 15.93 -3.10
N ALA A 43 3.03 16.81 -3.53
CA ALA A 43 2.67 16.90 -4.94
C ALA A 43 3.83 17.46 -5.78
N ALA A 44 3.89 17.07 -7.06
CA ALA A 44 4.87 17.64 -7.98
C ALA A 44 4.66 19.16 -8.11
N GLY A 45 5.75 19.93 -8.02
CA GLY A 45 5.76 21.39 -8.01
C GLY A 45 5.83 22.03 -6.61
N ASP A 46 5.48 21.28 -5.55
CA ASP A 46 5.55 21.79 -4.17
C ASP A 46 6.96 21.69 -3.57
N THR A 47 7.23 22.43 -2.50
CA THR A 47 8.54 22.53 -1.82
C THR A 47 8.47 22.01 -0.38
N PRO A 48 8.94 20.79 -0.08
CA PRO A 48 8.87 20.24 1.27
C PRO A 48 10.03 20.67 2.15
N THR A 49 9.73 20.90 3.44
CA THR A 49 10.75 21.15 4.48
C THR A 49 10.91 19.96 5.41
N PHE A 50 12.13 19.45 5.57
CA PHE A 50 12.51 18.41 6.52
C PHE A 50 13.19 19.05 7.73
N THR A 51 12.96 18.51 8.93
CA THR A 51 13.50 19.06 10.18
C THR A 51 14.05 17.96 11.09
N VAL A 52 15.05 18.31 11.89
CA VAL A 52 15.58 17.47 12.98
C VAL A 52 15.76 18.28 14.24
N SER A 53 15.80 17.61 15.39
CA SER A 53 16.15 18.23 16.67
C SER A 53 17.32 17.49 17.31
N PRO A 54 18.54 18.05 17.25
CA PRO A 54 19.68 17.48 17.95
C PRO A 54 19.71 17.92 19.42
N THR A 55 20.32 17.07 20.23
CA THR A 55 20.72 17.29 21.61
C THR A 55 22.23 17.10 21.72
N GLY A 56 22.84 17.60 22.80
CA GLY A 56 24.29 17.60 22.99
C GLY A 56 24.79 19.01 23.25
N THR A 57 26.10 19.20 23.18
CA THR A 57 26.72 20.52 23.38
C THR A 57 27.03 21.14 22.02
N GLY A 58 26.46 22.32 21.75
CA GLY A 58 26.75 23.07 20.52
C GLY A 58 28.14 23.72 20.53
N PRO A 59 28.58 24.31 19.40
CA PRO A 59 27.82 24.51 18.17
C PRO A 59 27.63 23.22 17.36
N PHE A 60 26.55 23.16 16.58
CA PHE A 60 26.25 22.05 15.66
C PHE A 60 26.46 22.47 14.22
N THR A 61 27.04 21.58 13.42
CA THR A 61 27.04 21.67 11.95
C THR A 61 26.14 20.59 11.38
N TYR A 62 25.46 20.92 10.27
CA TYR A 62 24.49 20.05 9.62
C TYR A 62 24.93 19.84 8.18
N GLN A 63 24.82 18.60 7.72
CA GLN A 63 24.95 18.25 6.32
C GLN A 63 23.77 17.39 5.91
N TRP A 64 22.90 17.95 5.06
CA TRP A 64 21.79 17.22 4.47
C TRP A 64 22.23 16.47 3.23
N PHE A 65 21.56 15.35 2.98
CA PHE A 65 21.78 14.48 1.84
C PHE A 65 20.43 14.15 1.18
N TRP A 66 20.41 14.23 -0.15
CA TRP A 66 19.32 13.78 -0.99
C TRP A 66 19.81 12.62 -1.85
N ASN A 67 19.21 11.44 -1.71
CA ASN A 67 19.68 10.23 -2.38
C ASN A 67 21.18 9.95 -2.17
N GLY A 68 21.68 10.24 -0.97
CA GLY A 68 23.09 10.10 -0.60
C GLY A 68 24.02 11.21 -1.14
N VAL A 69 23.51 12.14 -1.94
CA VAL A 69 24.27 13.28 -2.46
C VAL A 69 24.10 14.47 -1.52
N ARG A 70 25.21 15.16 -1.20
CA ARG A 70 25.17 16.37 -0.36
C ARG A 70 24.32 17.46 -1.03
N VAL A 71 23.42 18.06 -0.27
CA VAL A 71 22.62 19.20 -0.68
C VAL A 71 22.87 20.40 0.22
N ASP A 72 22.53 21.58 -0.26
CA ASP A 72 22.67 22.83 0.50
C ASP A 72 21.67 22.85 1.66
N GLY A 73 22.20 22.78 2.88
CA GLY A 73 21.43 22.83 4.10
C GLY A 73 22.39 22.78 5.28
N ASN A 74 22.53 23.90 6.00
CA ASN A 74 23.47 24.05 7.11
C ASN A 74 22.77 24.24 8.46
N GLY A 75 21.46 23.97 8.53
CA GLY A 75 20.65 24.12 9.73
C GLY A 75 19.86 22.86 10.08
N ALA A 76 19.13 22.95 11.20
CA ALA A 76 18.22 21.92 11.67
C ALA A 76 17.01 21.68 10.74
N SER A 77 16.81 22.56 9.74
CA SER A 77 15.78 22.45 8.71
C SER A 77 16.40 22.51 7.32
N TYR A 78 15.87 21.71 6.40
CA TYR A 78 16.20 21.73 4.98
C TYR A 78 14.91 21.84 4.15
N THR A 79 14.81 22.86 3.32
CA THR A 79 13.72 23.03 2.37
C THR A 79 14.21 22.64 0.98
N ALA A 80 13.59 21.60 0.41
CA ALA A 80 13.94 21.12 -0.91
C ALA A 80 13.41 22.06 -2.01
N PRO A 81 14.05 22.09 -3.20
CA PRO A 81 13.47 22.70 -4.38
C PRO A 81 12.11 22.09 -4.76
N PRO A 82 11.37 22.70 -5.72
CA PRO A 82 10.12 22.14 -6.23
C PRO A 82 10.31 20.69 -6.70
N ILE A 83 9.47 19.81 -6.19
CA ILE A 83 9.58 18.37 -6.40
C ILE A 83 9.12 17.99 -7.81
N ALA A 84 9.89 17.17 -8.51
CA ALA A 84 9.46 16.54 -9.74
C ALA A 84 8.79 15.18 -9.45
N SER A 85 7.92 14.72 -10.34
CA SER A 85 7.35 13.37 -10.25
C SER A 85 8.43 12.27 -10.18
N SER A 86 9.60 12.48 -10.77
CA SER A 86 10.74 11.56 -10.72
C SER A 86 11.42 11.46 -9.35
N ASP A 87 11.18 12.41 -8.45
CA ASP A 87 11.77 12.44 -7.12
C ASP A 87 11.04 11.50 -6.13
N ASP A 88 9.98 10.84 -6.58
CA ASP A 88 9.32 9.79 -5.82
C ASP A 88 10.31 8.72 -5.31
N GLN A 89 10.11 8.35 -4.05
CA GLN A 89 10.97 7.50 -3.24
C GLN A 89 12.38 8.06 -2.95
N SER A 90 12.63 9.34 -3.20
CA SER A 90 13.90 9.94 -2.79
C SER A 90 14.11 9.84 -1.29
N THR A 91 15.35 9.61 -0.89
CA THR A 91 15.77 9.47 0.50
C THR A 91 16.42 10.75 1.00
N ILE A 92 15.98 11.20 2.17
CA ILE A 92 16.48 12.39 2.84
C ILE A 92 17.11 11.96 4.15
N SER A 93 18.35 12.37 4.36
CA SER A 93 19.07 12.14 5.62
C SER A 93 19.91 13.35 5.99
N VAL A 94 20.26 13.46 7.26
CA VAL A 94 21.13 14.52 7.78
C VAL A 94 22.13 13.95 8.75
N THR A 95 23.37 14.43 8.67
CA THR A 95 24.38 14.19 9.69
C THR A 95 24.60 15.48 10.47
N VAL A 96 24.47 15.40 11.79
CA VAL A 96 24.73 16.49 12.74
C VAL A 96 26.05 16.24 13.43
N THR A 97 26.94 17.22 13.43
CA THR A 97 28.30 17.10 13.98
C THR A 97 28.57 18.21 15.00
N ASN A 98 29.34 17.90 16.05
CA ASN A 98 30.01 18.86 16.91
C ASN A 98 31.47 18.42 17.16
N ASP A 99 32.20 19.16 17.99
CA ASP A 99 33.62 18.88 18.27
C ASP A 99 33.91 17.52 18.94
N LEU A 100 32.88 16.83 19.41
CA LEU A 100 32.98 15.55 20.12
C LEU A 100 32.53 14.35 19.29
N GLY A 101 31.90 14.56 18.12
CA GLY A 101 31.44 13.49 17.24
C GLY A 101 30.26 13.86 16.35
N SER A 102 29.63 12.84 15.76
CA SER A 102 28.53 13.00 14.81
C SER A 102 27.38 12.01 15.08
N ALA A 103 26.16 12.41 14.75
CA ALA A 103 24.98 11.55 14.73
C ALA A 103 24.23 11.72 13.40
N SER A 104 23.72 10.62 12.84
CA SER A 104 22.91 10.63 11.62
C SER A 104 21.45 10.38 11.94
N ALA A 105 20.56 11.10 11.26
CA ALA A 105 19.13 10.89 11.39
C ALA A 105 18.70 9.59 10.70
N ALA A 106 17.55 9.05 11.10
CA ALA A 106 16.84 8.05 10.33
C ALA A 106 16.54 8.59 8.92
N VAL A 107 16.57 7.71 7.93
CA VAL A 107 16.27 8.06 6.54
C VAL A 107 14.77 8.33 6.41
N ALA A 108 14.43 9.55 6.01
CA ALA A 108 13.09 9.89 5.58
C ALA A 108 12.96 9.59 4.08
N THR A 109 11.77 9.19 3.63
CA THR A 109 11.45 9.00 2.22
C THR A 109 10.49 10.07 1.72
N LEU A 110 10.59 10.44 0.45
CA LEU A 110 9.64 11.31 -0.24
C LEU A 110 8.70 10.45 -1.09
N SER A 111 7.40 10.70 -1.03
CA SER A 111 6.40 10.13 -1.94
C SER A 111 5.79 11.24 -2.79
N VAL A 112 5.68 11.02 -4.09
CA VAL A 112 5.11 11.98 -5.06
C VAL A 112 3.91 11.34 -5.76
N PRO A 113 2.67 11.72 -5.39
CA PRO A 113 1.46 11.14 -5.96
C PRO A 113 1.44 11.22 -7.49
N GLY A 114 1.07 10.09 -8.13
CA GLY A 114 1.00 10.00 -9.60
C GLY A 114 2.37 10.05 -10.30
N SER A 115 3.47 9.82 -9.57
CA SER A 115 4.78 9.59 -10.17
C SER A 115 4.72 8.49 -11.23
N PRO A 116 5.54 8.52 -12.31
CA PRO A 116 5.71 7.37 -13.18
C PRO A 116 6.11 6.08 -12.45
N ARG A 117 6.65 6.15 -11.22
CA ARG A 117 6.98 4.96 -10.42
C ARG A 117 5.80 4.42 -9.60
N HIS A 118 4.63 5.05 -9.68
CA HIS A 118 3.53 4.75 -8.79
C HIS A 118 2.17 4.93 -9.48
N PRO A 119 1.20 4.02 -9.32
CA PRO A 119 -0.18 4.30 -9.69
C PRO A 119 -0.69 5.62 -9.13
N GLU A 120 -1.67 6.22 -9.82
CA GLU A 120 -2.34 7.37 -9.23
C GLU A 120 -3.15 6.95 -7.99
N ILE A 121 -3.14 7.80 -6.97
CA ILE A 121 -3.94 7.57 -5.76
C ILE A 121 -5.41 7.44 -6.18
N ASN A 122 -6.07 6.39 -5.68
CA ASN A 122 -7.46 6.01 -5.96
C ASN A 122 -7.71 5.34 -7.32
N ASP A 123 -6.65 4.99 -8.04
CA ASP A 123 -6.80 4.18 -9.24
C ASP A 123 -7.24 2.74 -8.91
N LEU A 124 -8.51 2.45 -9.21
CA LEU A 124 -9.16 1.17 -8.93
C LEU A 124 -8.54 0.01 -9.74
N ARG A 125 -7.81 0.32 -10.82
CA ARG A 125 -7.08 -0.70 -11.59
C ARG A 125 -5.99 -1.38 -10.77
N PHE A 126 -5.52 -0.70 -9.72
CA PHE A 126 -4.47 -1.16 -8.81
C PHE A 126 -5.04 -1.53 -7.43
N LYS A 127 -6.29 -2.03 -7.40
CA LYS A 127 -6.94 -2.68 -6.24
C LYS A 127 -6.96 -1.89 -4.93
N ASP A 128 -6.90 -0.56 -4.99
CA ASP A 128 -6.92 0.35 -3.84
C ASP A 128 -5.53 0.59 -3.19
N LEU A 129 -4.44 0.32 -3.92
CA LEU A 129 -3.09 0.71 -3.52
C LEU A 129 -3.00 2.20 -3.19
N ASP A 130 -2.28 2.52 -2.10
CA ASP A 130 -1.99 3.88 -1.60
C ASP A 130 -3.21 4.70 -1.14
N THR A 131 -4.35 4.05 -0.94
CA THR A 131 -5.60 4.77 -0.69
C THR A 131 -6.14 4.67 0.72
N VAL A 132 -5.63 3.76 1.55
CA VAL A 132 -6.18 3.55 2.89
C VAL A 132 -5.10 3.27 3.95
N PRO A 133 -4.56 4.31 4.61
CA PRO A 133 -3.99 4.13 5.92
C PRO A 133 -5.17 4.07 6.90
N MET A 134 -5.27 2.96 7.65
CA MET A 134 -6.16 2.71 8.80
C MET A 134 -7.38 1.86 8.46
N LEU A 135 -7.40 0.64 8.97
CA LEU A 135 -8.55 -0.25 8.94
C LEU A 135 -8.85 -0.68 10.37
N ALA A 136 -10.12 -0.58 10.76
CA ALA A 136 -10.62 -1.22 11.97
C ALA A 136 -11.13 -2.61 11.55
N ALA A 137 -10.68 -3.67 12.22
CA ALA A 137 -11.08 -5.03 11.93
C ALA A 137 -12.59 -5.21 12.16
N GLY A 138 -13.32 -5.72 11.16
CA GLY A 138 -14.76 -5.99 11.27
C GLY A 138 -15.39 -6.47 9.97
N GLY A 139 -14.88 -7.56 9.40
CA GLY A 139 -15.34 -8.05 8.10
C GLY A 139 -16.55 -8.98 8.19
N ALA A 140 -17.47 -8.84 7.24
CA ALA A 140 -18.48 -9.87 6.99
C ALA A 140 -17.91 -10.90 6.01
N SER A 141 -17.78 -12.16 6.44
CA SER A 141 -17.61 -13.29 5.52
C SER A 141 -18.99 -13.86 5.20
N THR A 142 -19.40 -13.81 3.93
CA THR A 142 -20.63 -14.49 3.51
C THR A 142 -20.30 -15.59 2.52
N ASN A 143 -21.01 -16.72 2.65
CA ASN A 143 -21.23 -17.60 1.51
C ASN A 143 -22.06 -16.78 0.52
N VAL A 144 -21.49 -16.49 -0.64
CA VAL A 144 -22.20 -15.75 -1.67
C VAL A 144 -23.10 -16.75 -2.39
N MET A 145 -24.41 -16.63 -2.15
CA MET A 145 -25.44 -17.31 -2.94
C MET A 145 -25.80 -16.48 -4.17
N ARG A 146 -26.50 -17.09 -5.13
CA ARG A 146 -26.96 -16.43 -6.35
C ARG A 146 -27.64 -15.09 -6.04
N GLY A 147 -27.25 -14.06 -6.79
CA GLY A 147 -27.76 -12.71 -6.64
C GLY A 147 -26.65 -11.66 -6.65
N SER A 148 -27.01 -10.45 -6.26
CA SER A 148 -26.09 -9.31 -6.17
C SER A 148 -26.26 -8.64 -4.80
N SER A 149 -25.17 -8.12 -4.25
CA SER A 149 -25.23 -7.26 -3.07
C SER A 149 -24.17 -6.18 -3.13
N SER A 150 -24.50 -5.03 -2.58
CA SER A 150 -23.67 -3.83 -2.59
C SER A 150 -23.42 -3.34 -1.19
N TYR A 151 -22.18 -2.94 -0.93
CA TYR A 151 -21.72 -2.42 0.35
C TYR A 151 -21.12 -1.04 0.11
N GLU A 152 -21.81 -0.01 0.59
CA GLU A 152 -21.33 1.37 0.54
C GLU A 152 -20.23 1.63 1.57
N ASN A 153 -19.32 2.55 1.27
CA ASN A 153 -18.20 2.95 2.14
C ASN A 153 -17.43 1.74 2.69
N SER A 154 -17.13 0.81 1.79
CA SER A 154 -16.51 -0.45 2.15
C SER A 154 -15.24 -0.68 1.33
N PHE A 155 -14.40 -1.57 1.84
CA PHE A 155 -13.31 -2.20 1.11
C PHE A 155 -13.61 -3.69 0.98
N GLY A 156 -13.31 -4.29 -0.17
CA GLY A 156 -13.56 -5.71 -0.43
C GLY A 156 -12.28 -6.46 -0.75
N PHE A 157 -12.18 -7.72 -0.33
CA PHE A 157 -11.13 -8.59 -0.83
C PHE A 157 -11.49 -9.09 -2.24
N PRO A 158 -10.50 -9.46 -3.08
CA PRO A 158 -10.77 -10.23 -4.29
C PRO A 158 -11.67 -11.44 -3.98
N LEU A 159 -12.52 -11.83 -4.93
CA LEU A 159 -13.31 -13.04 -4.79
C LEU A 159 -12.38 -14.20 -4.54
N VAL A 160 -12.80 -15.03 -3.60
CA VAL A 160 -12.00 -16.17 -3.19
C VAL A 160 -11.96 -17.19 -4.31
N VAL A 161 -10.73 -17.48 -4.72
CA VAL A 161 -10.41 -18.51 -5.68
C VAL A 161 -10.23 -19.84 -4.94
N GLY A 162 -11.12 -20.80 -5.19
CA GLY A 162 -10.92 -22.21 -4.90
C GLY A 162 -11.64 -22.80 -3.68
N ASP A 163 -12.27 -23.95 -3.94
CA ASP A 163 -12.81 -24.97 -3.04
C ASP A 163 -11.92 -25.26 -1.79
N PRO A 164 -12.49 -25.11 -0.57
CA PRO A 164 -12.82 -26.31 0.21
C PRO A 164 -14.27 -26.30 0.72
N GLY A 165 -15.20 -25.71 -0.03
CA GLY A 165 -16.64 -25.74 0.24
C GLY A 165 -17.31 -26.76 -0.69
N PRO A 166 -18.41 -27.44 -0.29
CA PRO A 166 -18.97 -28.54 -1.07
C PRO A 166 -19.07 -28.12 -2.52
N GLN A 167 -18.33 -28.83 -3.38
CA GLN A 167 -18.32 -28.72 -4.83
C GLN A 167 -19.65 -28.14 -5.30
N VAL A 168 -19.63 -27.01 -6.03
CA VAL A 168 -20.88 -26.45 -6.58
C VAL A 168 -21.65 -27.63 -7.16
N PRO A 169 -22.82 -27.95 -6.60
CA PRO A 169 -23.51 -29.16 -6.98
C PRO A 169 -23.71 -29.11 -8.48
N THR A 170 -23.25 -30.13 -9.21
CA THR A 170 -23.34 -30.19 -10.68
C THR A 170 -24.78 -30.07 -11.19
N ASN A 171 -25.76 -30.24 -10.31
CA ASN A 171 -27.19 -30.12 -10.55
C ASN A 171 -27.82 -28.80 -10.05
N ASN A 172 -27.08 -27.94 -9.35
CA ASN A 172 -27.58 -26.66 -8.85
C ASN A 172 -26.45 -25.62 -8.66
N PRO A 173 -26.10 -24.86 -9.72
CA PRO A 173 -25.11 -23.78 -9.64
C PRO A 173 -25.45 -22.71 -8.60
N ASP A 174 -26.73 -22.58 -8.19
CA ASP A 174 -27.18 -21.60 -7.20
C ASP A 174 -26.65 -21.89 -5.79
N LEU A 175 -26.10 -23.09 -5.57
CA LEU A 175 -25.47 -23.52 -4.32
C LEU A 175 -23.94 -23.38 -4.35
N ALA A 176 -23.39 -22.74 -5.39
CA ALA A 176 -21.99 -22.38 -5.41
C ALA A 176 -21.66 -21.45 -4.23
N SER A 177 -20.61 -21.79 -3.49
CA SER A 177 -20.19 -21.02 -2.32
C SER A 177 -18.93 -20.26 -2.66
N TRP A 178 -19.06 -19.01 -3.13
CA TRP A 178 -17.93 -18.09 -3.16
C TRP A 178 -17.81 -17.40 -1.81
N PHE A 179 -16.58 -17.15 -1.39
CA PHE A 179 -16.34 -16.34 -0.21
C PHE A 179 -16.03 -14.91 -0.63
N TYR A 180 -16.69 -13.99 0.03
CA TYR A 180 -16.43 -12.57 -0.10
C TYR A 180 -16.27 -11.99 1.29
N ILE A 181 -15.19 -11.24 1.48
CA ILE A 181 -14.90 -10.51 2.72
C ILE A 181 -15.00 -9.03 2.38
N VAL A 182 -15.83 -8.32 3.14
CA VAL A 182 -16.00 -6.88 3.05
C VAL A 182 -15.81 -6.24 4.41
N GLU A 183 -15.04 -5.18 4.45
CA GLU A 183 -14.69 -4.40 5.63
C GLU A 183 -15.24 -2.98 5.48
N SER A 184 -15.70 -2.37 6.57
CA SER A 184 -16.11 -0.97 6.54
C SER A 184 -14.90 -0.05 6.48
N MET A 185 -14.98 1.00 5.66
CA MET A 185 -13.97 2.06 5.69
C MET A 185 -14.05 2.85 7.01
N PRO A 186 -12.96 3.48 7.48
CA PRO A 186 -12.97 4.34 8.66
C PRO A 186 -14.00 5.46 8.58
N ASN A 187 -14.53 5.87 9.74
CA ASN A 187 -15.51 6.95 9.83
C ASN A 187 -14.95 8.25 9.22
N GLY A 188 -15.59 8.77 8.17
CA GLY A 188 -15.14 9.97 7.43
C GLY A 188 -14.36 9.70 6.14
N ALA A 189 -14.02 8.43 5.83
CA ALA A 189 -13.48 8.05 4.53
C ALA A 189 -14.61 8.03 3.48
N VAL A 190 -14.34 8.60 2.30
CA VAL A 190 -15.32 8.71 1.21
C VAL A 190 -15.24 7.47 0.30
N GLY A 191 -16.32 6.67 0.27
CA GLY A 191 -17.19 6.63 -0.91
C GLY A 191 -17.04 5.50 -1.93
N ARG A 192 -16.33 4.41 -1.64
CA ARG A 192 -16.35 3.26 -2.58
C ARG A 192 -17.54 2.35 -2.31
N THR A 193 -18.18 1.91 -3.38
CA THR A 193 -19.21 0.88 -3.31
C THR A 193 -18.62 -0.40 -3.87
N ASN A 194 -18.55 -1.43 -3.03
CA ASN A 194 -18.20 -2.76 -3.49
C ASN A 194 -19.46 -3.54 -3.79
N THR A 195 -19.50 -4.12 -4.98
CA THR A 195 -20.59 -4.98 -5.42
C THR A 195 -20.03 -6.35 -5.72
N TYR A 196 -20.67 -7.40 -5.23
CA TYR A 196 -20.49 -8.74 -5.77
C TYR A 196 -21.73 -9.15 -6.55
N GLN A 197 -21.54 -10.02 -7.53
CA GLN A 197 -22.61 -10.70 -8.23
C GLN A 197 -22.22 -12.14 -8.53
N VAL A 198 -23.17 -13.05 -8.34
CA VAL A 198 -23.07 -14.46 -8.74
C VAL A 198 -24.14 -14.76 -9.77
N GLY A 199 -23.73 -15.38 -10.87
CA GLY A 199 -24.59 -15.65 -12.02
C GLY A 199 -24.31 -16.99 -12.69
N ILE A 200 -25.02 -17.22 -13.78
CA ILE A 200 -24.94 -18.43 -14.61
C ILE A 200 -24.12 -18.11 -15.86
N LEU A 201 -23.21 -19.01 -16.25
CA LEU A 201 -22.30 -18.82 -17.38
C LEU A 201 -22.97 -19.07 -18.74
N THR A 202 -24.14 -18.48 -18.99
CA THR A 202 -24.81 -18.55 -20.31
C THR A 202 -24.39 -17.41 -21.24
N ASP A 203 -24.23 -16.20 -20.69
CA ASP A 203 -23.80 -15.01 -21.44
C ASP A 203 -22.98 -14.10 -20.54
N LEU A 204 -21.75 -14.55 -20.23
CA LEU A 204 -20.85 -13.81 -19.35
C LEU A 204 -20.59 -12.39 -19.86
N ALA A 205 -20.45 -12.21 -21.18
CA ALA A 205 -20.13 -10.90 -21.75
C ALA A 205 -21.25 -9.89 -21.45
N ALA A 206 -22.50 -10.24 -21.73
CA ALA A 206 -23.64 -9.38 -21.44
C ALA A 206 -23.79 -9.08 -19.93
N ASP A 207 -23.53 -10.08 -19.09
CA ASP A 207 -23.60 -9.93 -17.64
C ASP A 207 -22.50 -9.00 -17.09
N LEU A 208 -21.28 -9.07 -17.64
CA LEU A 208 -20.18 -8.17 -17.25
C LEU A 208 -20.41 -6.74 -17.75
N ASP A 209 -21.04 -6.56 -18.92
CA ASP A 209 -21.36 -5.24 -19.48
C ASP A 209 -22.29 -4.42 -18.57
N VAL A 210 -23.09 -5.06 -17.72
CA VAL A 210 -23.94 -4.37 -16.72
C VAL A 210 -23.12 -3.52 -15.74
N PHE A 211 -21.86 -3.90 -15.49
CA PHE A 211 -20.96 -3.15 -14.60
C PHE A 211 -20.27 -1.98 -15.31
N PHE A 212 -20.41 -1.83 -16.62
CA PHE A 212 -19.75 -0.77 -17.36
C PHE A 212 -20.51 0.56 -17.23
N ASP A 213 -20.13 1.36 -16.23
CA ASP A 213 -20.71 2.70 -15.97
C ASP A 213 -19.68 3.84 -15.97
N SER A 214 -18.49 3.59 -16.52
CA SER A 214 -17.30 4.47 -16.49
C SER A 214 -16.75 4.82 -15.11
N GLN A 215 -17.37 4.44 -13.99
CA GLN A 215 -16.84 4.67 -12.63
C GLN A 215 -16.54 3.38 -11.88
N THR A 216 -16.82 2.25 -12.53
CA THR A 216 -16.73 0.92 -11.96
C THR A 216 -15.61 0.13 -12.63
N VAL A 217 -14.82 -0.55 -11.81
CA VAL A 217 -13.78 -1.48 -12.24
C VAL A 217 -14.09 -2.84 -11.63
N ILE A 218 -14.17 -3.87 -12.47
CA ILE A 218 -14.18 -5.26 -12.00
C ILE A 218 -12.76 -5.63 -11.58
N THR A 219 -12.58 -5.96 -10.30
CA THR A 219 -11.27 -6.24 -9.69
C THR A 219 -11.09 -7.72 -9.35
N SER A 220 -12.12 -8.53 -9.58
CA SER A 220 -12.07 -9.98 -9.43
C SER A 220 -13.15 -10.65 -10.26
N LEU A 221 -12.79 -11.76 -10.90
CA LEU A 221 -13.69 -12.66 -11.60
C LEU A 221 -13.30 -14.08 -11.21
N ASP A 222 -14.28 -14.94 -10.95
CA ASP A 222 -14.09 -16.38 -10.89
C ASP A 222 -15.12 -17.05 -11.80
N VAL A 223 -14.68 -18.06 -12.54
CA VAL A 223 -15.49 -18.76 -13.53
C VAL A 223 -15.34 -20.25 -13.27
N SER A 224 -16.47 -20.95 -13.17
CA SER A 224 -16.51 -22.40 -13.13
C SER A 224 -17.35 -22.90 -14.29
N SER A 225 -16.70 -23.07 -15.45
CA SER A 225 -17.39 -23.47 -16.68
C SER A 225 -17.98 -24.89 -16.58
N GLY A 226 -17.32 -25.79 -15.85
CA GLY A 226 -17.84 -27.13 -15.57
C GLY A 226 -19.14 -27.14 -14.75
N GLN A 227 -19.44 -26.05 -14.04
CA GLN A 227 -20.64 -25.89 -13.23
C GLN A 227 -21.58 -24.81 -13.79
N ASN A 228 -21.27 -24.26 -14.97
CA ASN A 228 -22.03 -23.20 -15.63
C ASN A 228 -22.29 -21.97 -14.73
N ALA A 229 -21.29 -21.54 -13.96
CA ALA A 229 -21.46 -20.47 -12.98
C ALA A 229 -20.25 -19.52 -12.95
N TYR A 230 -20.48 -18.29 -12.50
CA TYR A 230 -19.42 -17.31 -12.28
C TYR A 230 -19.73 -16.42 -11.07
N ALA A 231 -18.68 -15.79 -10.55
CA ALA A 231 -18.77 -14.72 -9.56
C ALA A 231 -17.90 -13.54 -10.00
N VAL A 232 -18.39 -12.33 -9.81
CA VAL A 232 -17.66 -11.10 -10.13
C VAL A 232 -17.71 -10.13 -8.95
N ARG A 233 -16.60 -9.44 -8.70
CA ARG A 233 -16.53 -8.28 -7.80
C ARG A 233 -16.19 -7.05 -8.59
N ALA A 234 -16.99 -6.01 -8.37
CA ALA A 234 -16.78 -4.69 -8.92
C ALA A 234 -16.64 -3.65 -7.81
N VAL A 235 -15.80 -2.64 -8.05
CA VAL A 235 -15.59 -1.50 -7.17
C VAL A 235 -15.97 -0.25 -7.93
N LYS A 236 -16.85 0.56 -7.35
CA LYS A 236 -17.26 1.85 -7.89
C LYS A 236 -16.64 2.98 -7.07
N THR A 237 -16.04 3.95 -7.75
CA THR A 237 -15.51 5.17 -7.09
C THR A 237 -16.64 6.16 -6.77
N ALA A 238 -16.54 6.88 -5.63
CA ALA A 238 -17.33 8.08 -5.36
C ALA A 238 -16.76 9.33 -6.05
N GLY A 239 -15.54 9.25 -6.55
CA GLY A 239 -14.81 10.39 -7.09
C GLY A 239 -15.12 10.70 -8.55
N ALA A 240 -14.39 11.68 -9.06
CA ALA A 240 -14.41 12.07 -10.47
C ALA A 240 -13.65 11.09 -11.37
N ASP A 241 -12.94 10.09 -10.82
CA ASP A 241 -12.20 9.12 -11.65
C ASP A 241 -13.14 8.40 -12.62
N ARG A 242 -12.66 8.22 -13.85
CA ARG A 242 -13.39 7.55 -14.93
C ARG A 242 -12.53 6.47 -15.59
N TYR A 243 -13.15 5.37 -15.96
CA TYR A 243 -12.58 4.19 -16.62
C TYR A 243 -13.38 3.88 -17.91
N PRO A 244 -13.38 4.78 -18.91
CA PRO A 244 -14.22 4.65 -20.10
C PRO A 244 -13.73 3.57 -21.07
N SER A 245 -12.52 3.03 -20.86
CA SER A 245 -11.92 2.01 -21.71
C SER A 245 -12.01 0.67 -20.99
N TYR A 246 -12.85 -0.23 -21.49
CA TYR A 246 -13.10 -1.56 -20.93
C TYR A 246 -12.98 -2.61 -22.03
N VAL A 247 -12.27 -3.69 -21.73
CA VAL A 247 -12.15 -4.87 -22.59
C VAL A 247 -12.31 -6.12 -21.73
N SER A 248 -13.14 -7.06 -22.17
CA SER A 248 -13.16 -8.42 -21.65
C SER A 248 -12.98 -9.42 -22.78
N GLY A 249 -12.48 -10.60 -22.45
CA GLY A 249 -12.23 -11.63 -23.44
C GLY A 249 -11.74 -12.94 -22.84
N THR A 250 -11.35 -13.83 -23.74
CA THR A 250 -10.75 -15.12 -23.38
C THR A 250 -9.44 -15.35 -24.14
N ALA A 251 -8.54 -16.10 -23.53
CA ALA A 251 -7.32 -16.60 -24.12
C ALA A 251 -7.04 -18.01 -23.58
N SER A 252 -6.09 -18.74 -24.19
CA SER A 252 -5.49 -19.87 -23.48
C SER A 252 -4.68 -19.36 -22.28
N ALA A 253 -4.49 -20.19 -21.26
CA ALA A 253 -3.64 -19.86 -20.12
C ALA A 253 -2.25 -19.34 -20.56
N ASP A 254 -1.60 -20.03 -21.50
CA ASP A 254 -0.30 -19.64 -22.06
C ASP A 254 -0.35 -18.37 -22.93
N GLY A 255 -1.51 -18.10 -23.54
CA GLY A 255 -1.73 -16.94 -24.39
C GLY A 255 -1.97 -15.64 -23.61
N LEU A 256 -2.28 -15.73 -22.31
CA LEU A 256 -2.64 -14.57 -21.50
C LEU A 256 -1.51 -13.53 -21.41
N GLN A 257 -0.23 -13.93 -21.45
CA GLN A 257 0.89 -12.98 -21.47
C GLN A 257 0.83 -12.05 -22.69
N ALA A 258 0.55 -12.60 -23.88
CA ALA A 258 0.48 -11.81 -25.11
C ALA A 258 -0.68 -10.81 -25.07
N VAL A 259 -1.85 -11.26 -24.57
CA VAL A 259 -3.02 -10.41 -24.34
C VAL A 259 -2.69 -9.30 -23.36
N ALA A 260 -2.21 -9.64 -22.16
CA ALA A 260 -1.86 -8.65 -21.13
C ALA A 260 -0.84 -7.63 -21.65
N THR A 261 0.10 -8.04 -22.50
CA THR A 261 1.09 -7.13 -23.11
C THR A 261 0.40 -6.15 -24.06
N ALA A 262 -0.51 -6.64 -24.91
CA ALA A 262 -1.27 -5.79 -25.83
C ALA A 262 -2.17 -4.78 -25.08
N GLU A 263 -2.83 -5.21 -24.00
CA GLU A 263 -3.63 -4.34 -23.16
C GLU A 263 -2.78 -3.25 -22.49
N ALA A 264 -1.61 -3.61 -21.96
CA ALA A 264 -0.67 -2.68 -21.33
C ALA A 264 -0.15 -1.60 -22.30
N GLN A 265 0.16 -1.98 -23.55
CA GLN A 265 0.54 -1.05 -24.61
C GLN A 265 -0.60 -0.13 -25.04
N ALA A 266 -1.86 -0.56 -24.84
CA ALA A 266 -3.03 0.26 -25.08
C ALA A 266 -3.43 1.14 -23.89
N GLY A 267 -2.58 1.24 -22.85
CA GLY A 267 -2.85 2.04 -21.64
C GLY A 267 -3.84 1.40 -20.68
N ARG A 268 -4.12 0.10 -20.83
CA ARG A 268 -5.04 -0.65 -19.98
C ARG A 268 -4.30 -1.57 -19.02
N VAL A 269 -4.91 -1.82 -17.87
CA VAL A 269 -4.43 -2.70 -16.82
C VAL A 269 -5.37 -3.89 -16.74
N VAL A 270 -4.84 -5.11 -16.69
CA VAL A 270 -5.66 -6.30 -16.43
C VAL A 270 -5.99 -6.34 -14.94
N THR A 271 -7.28 -6.21 -14.60
CA THR A 271 -7.77 -6.03 -13.23
C THR A 271 -8.42 -7.28 -12.66
N ALA A 272 -8.80 -8.22 -13.53
CA ALA A 272 -9.39 -9.50 -13.13
C ALA A 272 -9.04 -10.58 -14.14
N VAL A 273 -8.79 -11.79 -13.62
CA VAL A 273 -8.54 -13.01 -14.40
C VAL A 273 -9.24 -14.17 -13.72
N ALA A 274 -9.79 -15.11 -14.49
CA ALA A 274 -10.22 -16.42 -14.03
C ALA A 274 -9.63 -17.50 -14.95
N LEU A 275 -9.37 -18.71 -14.43
CA LEU A 275 -8.91 -19.85 -15.21
C LEU A 275 -9.85 -21.04 -14.98
N SER A 276 -10.45 -21.53 -16.07
CA SER A 276 -11.36 -22.67 -16.04
C SER A 276 -11.24 -23.47 -17.34
N GLY A 277 -10.97 -24.77 -17.22
CA GLY A 277 -10.75 -25.66 -18.36
C GLY A 277 -9.58 -25.23 -19.25
N GLY A 278 -8.53 -24.62 -18.69
CA GLY A 278 -7.39 -24.10 -19.46
C GLY A 278 -7.66 -22.80 -20.23
N ILE A 279 -8.87 -22.24 -20.11
CA ILE A 279 -9.25 -20.95 -20.69
C ILE A 279 -9.10 -19.87 -19.62
N ALA A 280 -8.30 -18.86 -19.93
CA ALA A 280 -8.16 -17.64 -19.14
C ALA A 280 -9.20 -16.61 -19.59
N TYR A 281 -10.12 -16.27 -18.70
CA TYR A 281 -11.03 -15.13 -18.84
C TYR A 281 -10.35 -13.90 -18.25
N TYR A 282 -10.42 -12.75 -18.92
CA TYR A 282 -9.75 -11.54 -18.44
C TYR A 282 -10.61 -10.30 -18.62
N LEU A 283 -10.34 -9.29 -17.80
CA LEU A 283 -10.88 -7.95 -17.91
C LEU A 283 -9.75 -6.93 -17.78
N ALA A 284 -9.76 -5.92 -18.64
CA ALA A 284 -8.78 -4.85 -18.65
C ALA A 284 -9.46 -3.48 -18.73
N TYR A 285 -8.92 -2.52 -17.98
CA TYR A 285 -9.47 -1.16 -17.88
C TYR A 285 -8.40 -0.10 -18.15
N GLY A 286 -8.78 0.95 -18.86
CA GLY A 286 -8.00 2.18 -19.04
C GLY A 286 -8.69 3.34 -18.32
N ARG A 287 -7.89 4.20 -17.69
CA ARG A 287 -8.38 5.38 -16.96
C ARG A 287 -8.38 6.62 -17.86
N GLU A 288 -9.40 7.45 -17.74
CA GLU A 288 -9.49 8.71 -18.48
C GLU A 288 -8.31 9.63 -18.15
N GLY A 289 -7.70 10.22 -19.17
CA GLY A 289 -6.57 11.15 -19.02
C GLY A 289 -5.22 10.49 -18.67
N ASP A 290 -5.18 9.19 -18.44
CA ASP A 290 -3.91 8.48 -18.20
C ASP A 290 -3.22 8.14 -19.52
N LEU A 291 -2.06 8.76 -19.73
CA LEU A 291 -1.24 8.58 -20.93
C LEU A 291 -0.02 7.68 -20.70
N ARG A 292 0.10 7.06 -19.51
CA ARG A 292 1.22 6.18 -19.20
C ARG A 292 1.16 4.92 -20.05
N ILE A 293 2.34 4.46 -20.49
CA ILE A 293 2.51 3.14 -21.10
C ILE A 293 2.84 2.17 -19.98
N TYR A 294 2.16 1.03 -19.97
CA TYR A 294 2.37 -0.02 -19.00
C TYR A 294 3.17 -1.18 -19.60
N GLU A 295 3.81 -1.93 -18.72
CA GLU A 295 4.29 -3.28 -18.98
C GLU A 295 3.46 -4.26 -18.15
N SER A 296 3.33 -5.49 -18.64
CA SER A 296 2.66 -6.56 -17.90
C SER A 296 3.45 -7.87 -17.93
N LYS A 297 3.31 -8.64 -16.86
CA LYS A 297 3.92 -9.96 -16.70
C LYS A 297 2.90 -10.92 -16.11
N VAL A 298 2.72 -12.04 -16.76
CA VAL A 298 1.83 -13.13 -16.34
C VAL A 298 2.69 -14.28 -15.84
N VAL A 299 2.38 -14.77 -14.64
CA VAL A 299 3.05 -15.91 -14.02
C VAL A 299 2.01 -16.97 -13.69
N THR A 300 2.31 -18.21 -14.03
CA THR A 300 1.57 -19.37 -13.58
C THR A 300 2.17 -19.90 -12.28
N ALA A 301 1.32 -20.35 -11.36
CA ALA A 301 1.74 -20.89 -10.08
C ALA A 301 0.81 -22.02 -9.61
N THR A 302 1.31 -22.84 -8.70
CA THR A 302 0.49 -23.80 -7.95
C THR A 302 0.08 -23.20 -6.61
N VAL A 303 -0.80 -23.88 -5.87
CA VAL A 303 -1.17 -23.47 -4.51
C VAL A 303 0.04 -23.34 -3.58
N ASP A 304 1.10 -24.12 -3.80
CA ASP A 304 2.31 -24.10 -2.97
C ASP A 304 3.32 -23.03 -3.39
N SER A 305 3.28 -22.58 -4.66
CA SER A 305 4.28 -21.66 -5.22
C SER A 305 3.77 -20.25 -5.42
N VAL A 306 2.46 -20.02 -5.35
CA VAL A 306 1.81 -18.75 -5.66
C VAL A 306 2.25 -17.59 -4.76
N SER A 307 2.47 -17.84 -3.47
CA SER A 307 2.98 -16.83 -2.55
C SER A 307 4.38 -16.36 -2.94
N ASN A 308 5.25 -17.28 -3.32
CA ASN A 308 6.61 -16.96 -3.76
C ASN A 308 6.58 -16.26 -5.13
N ALA A 309 5.74 -16.73 -6.06
CA ALA A 309 5.57 -16.09 -7.37
C ALA A 309 5.09 -14.63 -7.25
N ALA A 310 4.16 -14.36 -6.33
CA ALA A 310 3.69 -13.02 -6.01
C ALA A 310 4.82 -12.15 -5.43
N ALA A 311 5.56 -12.67 -4.44
CA ALA A 311 6.70 -11.96 -3.86
C ALA A 311 7.81 -11.67 -4.87
N ASP A 312 8.10 -12.61 -5.77
CA ASP A 312 9.10 -12.46 -6.83
C ASP A 312 8.69 -11.40 -7.85
N LEU A 313 7.40 -11.32 -8.19
CA LEU A 313 6.84 -10.25 -9.03
C LEU A 313 7.02 -8.88 -8.34
N ALA A 314 6.60 -8.76 -7.08
CA ALA A 314 6.76 -7.54 -6.31
C ALA A 314 8.23 -7.10 -6.20
N ALA A 315 9.15 -8.03 -5.94
CA ALA A 315 10.59 -7.76 -5.87
C ALA A 315 11.19 -7.25 -7.19
N GLN A 316 10.57 -7.56 -8.33
CA GLN A 316 10.93 -7.06 -9.66
C GLN A 316 10.19 -5.75 -10.05
N GLY A 317 9.40 -5.20 -9.13
CA GLY A 317 8.66 -3.94 -9.29
C GLY A 317 7.28 -4.06 -9.94
N TRP A 318 6.79 -5.28 -10.13
CA TRP A 318 5.44 -5.52 -10.63
C TRP A 318 4.41 -5.32 -9.50
N ILE A 319 3.33 -4.62 -9.81
CA ILE A 319 2.16 -4.49 -8.94
C ILE A 319 1.18 -5.59 -9.33
N ILE A 320 0.71 -6.42 -8.40
CA ILE A 320 -0.20 -7.51 -8.72
C ILE A 320 -1.62 -6.97 -8.91
N THR A 321 -2.06 -6.90 -10.17
CA THR A 321 -3.35 -6.30 -10.55
C THR A 321 -4.43 -7.34 -10.83
N ALA A 322 -4.09 -8.62 -11.00
CA ALA A 322 -5.07 -9.70 -11.08
C ALA A 322 -4.50 -11.02 -10.56
N VAL A 323 -5.35 -11.83 -9.92
CA VAL A 323 -5.06 -13.20 -9.52
C VAL A 323 -6.32 -14.03 -9.81
N GLY A 324 -6.17 -15.19 -10.45
CA GLY A 324 -7.28 -16.08 -10.77
C GLY A 324 -6.83 -17.53 -10.93
N GLY A 325 -7.74 -18.49 -10.79
CA GLY A 325 -7.48 -19.90 -11.07
C GLY A 325 -8.10 -20.86 -10.07
N ASN A 326 -7.43 -21.92 -9.67
CA ASN A 326 -7.85 -22.79 -8.55
C ASN A 326 -6.77 -23.82 -8.23
N ILE A 327 -6.96 -24.57 -7.14
CA ILE A 327 -6.00 -25.60 -6.68
C ILE A 327 -5.81 -26.76 -7.68
N ARG A 328 -6.71 -26.95 -8.65
CA ARG A 328 -6.66 -28.07 -9.62
C ARG A 328 -5.93 -27.66 -10.90
N GLU A 329 -6.19 -26.47 -11.40
CA GLU A 329 -5.62 -25.94 -12.66
C GLU A 329 -4.39 -25.04 -12.44
N GLY A 330 -4.15 -24.63 -11.19
CA GLY A 330 -3.15 -23.62 -10.85
C GLY A 330 -3.73 -22.20 -10.89
N PHE A 331 -2.85 -21.23 -10.68
CA PHE A 331 -3.18 -19.82 -10.56
C PHE A 331 -2.42 -19.01 -11.62
N LEU A 332 -3.07 -17.98 -12.12
CA LEU A 332 -2.50 -16.94 -12.96
C LEU A 332 -2.39 -15.66 -12.12
N LEU A 333 -1.20 -15.07 -12.11
CA LEU A 333 -0.90 -13.78 -11.50
C LEU A 333 -0.54 -12.82 -12.61
N VAL A 334 -1.19 -11.65 -12.63
CA VAL A 334 -0.84 -10.57 -13.55
C VAL A 334 -0.22 -9.44 -12.76
N GLY A 335 1.06 -9.22 -13.02
CA GLY A 335 1.80 -8.05 -12.58
C GLY A 335 1.73 -6.96 -13.63
N THR A 336 1.48 -5.72 -13.22
CA THR A 336 1.49 -4.53 -14.07
C THR A 336 2.42 -3.48 -13.47
N ARG A 337 3.13 -2.73 -14.30
CA ARG A 337 3.89 -1.56 -13.86
C ARG A 337 3.92 -0.52 -14.96
N VAL A 338 4.19 0.72 -14.60
CA VAL A 338 4.51 1.75 -15.60
C VAL A 338 5.83 1.35 -16.27
N SER A 339 5.93 1.54 -17.58
CA SER A 339 7.11 1.13 -18.34
C SER A 339 8.39 1.81 -17.82
N GLY A 340 9.45 1.00 -17.66
CA GLY A 340 10.71 1.44 -17.08
C GLY A 340 10.78 1.46 -15.54
N ASP A 341 9.68 1.19 -14.83
CA ASP A 341 9.70 1.15 -13.36
C ASP A 341 10.08 -0.23 -12.80
N ALA A 342 11.35 -0.41 -12.45
CA ALA A 342 11.84 -1.65 -11.85
C ALA A 342 11.92 -1.60 -10.31
N THR A 343 11.26 -0.62 -9.68
CA THR A 343 11.40 -0.40 -8.24
C THR A 343 10.67 -1.48 -7.45
N PRO A 344 11.35 -2.25 -6.58
CA PRO A 344 10.70 -3.30 -5.79
C PRO A 344 9.51 -2.78 -4.98
N ARG A 345 8.42 -3.54 -4.95
CA ARG A 345 7.20 -3.24 -4.19
C ARG A 345 7.26 -3.90 -2.82
N PRO A 346 6.92 -3.18 -1.73
CA PRO A 346 6.69 -3.83 -0.45
C PRO A 346 5.52 -4.80 -0.57
N PHE A 347 5.75 -6.05 -0.19
CA PHE A 347 4.80 -7.14 -0.34
C PHE A 347 4.75 -8.00 0.91
N GLN A 348 3.55 -8.44 1.27
CA GLN A 348 3.33 -9.32 2.42
C GLN A 348 2.42 -10.49 2.08
N VAL A 349 2.73 -11.64 2.68
CA VAL A 349 1.91 -12.85 2.64
C VAL A 349 1.46 -13.19 4.07
N LYS A 350 0.17 -13.42 4.27
CA LYS A 350 -0.38 -13.78 5.59
C LYS A 350 -1.44 -14.86 5.51
N ASN A 351 -1.60 -15.64 6.57
CA ASN A 351 -2.67 -16.65 6.69
C ASN A 351 -3.91 -16.13 7.44
N THR A 352 -3.95 -14.84 7.75
CA THR A 352 -5.07 -14.19 8.43
C THR A 352 -5.38 -12.87 7.72
N PRO A 353 -6.66 -12.50 7.56
CA PRO A 353 -7.07 -11.27 6.86
C PRO A 353 -6.80 -9.98 7.64
N ALA A 354 -5.95 -10.02 8.68
CA ALA A 354 -5.63 -8.84 9.47
C ALA A 354 -4.86 -7.83 8.60
N LEU A 355 -5.57 -6.77 8.22
CA LEU A 355 -5.04 -5.66 7.44
C LEU A 355 -3.97 -4.93 8.25
N GLU A 356 -2.78 -4.78 7.67
CA GLU A 356 -1.77 -3.87 8.21
C GLU A 356 -1.99 -2.46 7.67
N ARG A 357 -1.66 -1.46 8.50
CA ARG A 357 -1.80 -0.07 8.09
C ARG A 357 -0.89 0.21 6.89
N GLY A 358 -1.49 0.67 5.80
CA GLY A 358 -0.76 1.00 4.58
C GLY A 358 -0.48 -0.20 3.69
N TYR A 359 -1.28 -1.26 3.77
CA TYR A 359 -1.26 -2.39 2.84
C TYR A 359 -2.67 -2.68 2.34
N THR A 360 -2.77 -2.98 1.05
CA THR A 360 -4.00 -3.29 0.31
C THR A 360 -3.96 -4.73 -0.16
N PRO A 361 -5.03 -5.54 0.04
CA PRO A 361 -5.05 -6.91 -0.43
C PRO A 361 -5.22 -7.00 -1.93
N VAL A 362 -4.29 -7.71 -2.58
CA VAL A 362 -4.21 -7.88 -4.04
C VAL A 362 -4.58 -9.30 -4.48
N GLY A 363 -4.68 -10.26 -3.55
CA GLY A 363 -5.15 -11.62 -3.85
C GLY A 363 -5.39 -12.46 -2.59
N THR A 364 -6.10 -13.58 -2.74
CA THR A 364 -6.38 -14.53 -1.66
C THR A 364 -6.56 -15.93 -2.23
N ILE A 365 -6.02 -16.95 -1.56
CA ILE A 365 -6.08 -18.35 -2.00
C ILE A 365 -6.44 -19.25 -0.83
N TYR A 366 -7.31 -20.24 -1.09
CA TYR A 366 -7.69 -21.26 -0.11
C TYR A 366 -6.99 -22.57 -0.42
N THR A 367 -6.62 -23.27 0.65
CA THR A 367 -6.12 -24.63 0.56
C THR A 367 -7.08 -25.53 1.33
N GLY A 368 -7.27 -26.76 0.86
CA GLY A 368 -8.23 -27.77 1.32
C GLY A 368 -8.45 -27.94 2.84
N ALA A 369 -7.49 -27.50 3.66
CA ALA A 369 -7.47 -27.69 5.11
C ALA A 369 -6.82 -26.54 5.91
N VAL A 370 -6.44 -25.41 5.29
CA VAL A 370 -5.70 -24.32 5.96
C VAL A 370 -6.47 -23.01 5.88
N LEU A 371 -6.21 -22.12 6.84
CA LEU A 371 -6.63 -20.72 6.76
C LEU A 371 -6.19 -20.12 5.41
N PRO A 372 -7.02 -19.25 4.80
CA PRO A 372 -6.70 -18.61 3.54
C PRO A 372 -5.37 -17.84 3.59
N THR A 373 -4.61 -17.93 2.52
CA THR A 373 -3.40 -17.14 2.30
C THR A 373 -3.75 -15.87 1.53
N TYR A 374 -3.44 -14.73 2.11
CA TYR A 374 -3.68 -13.39 1.59
C TYR A 374 -2.39 -12.75 1.12
N PHE A 375 -2.50 -11.97 0.04
CA PHE A 375 -1.42 -11.20 -0.55
C PHE A 375 -1.73 -9.72 -0.39
N PHE A 376 -0.75 -8.95 0.08
CA PHE A 376 -0.89 -7.52 0.27
C PHE A 376 0.26 -6.76 -0.36
N GLU A 377 -0.05 -5.61 -0.95
CA GLU A 377 0.90 -4.64 -1.47
C GLU A 377 0.68 -3.29 -0.80
N GLN A 378 1.77 -2.57 -0.54
CA GLN A 378 1.75 -1.25 0.11
C GLN A 378 1.41 -0.15 -0.87
#